data_AF-A0A2G9ML41-F1
#
_entry.id   AF-A0A2G9ML41-F1
#
_cell.length_a   1.000
_cell.length_b   1.000
_cell.length_c   1.000
_cell.angle_alpha   90.00
_cell.angle_beta   90.00
_cell.angle_gamma   90.00
#
_symmetry.space_group_name_H-M   'P 1'
#
loop_
_entity.id
_entity.type
_entity.pdbx_description
1 polymer ?
#
loop_
_entity_poly.entity_id
_entity_poly.type
_entity_poly.pdbx_seq_one_letter_code
_entity_poly.pdbx_strand_id
1 'polypeptide(L)' 'ESIEEQIVAEADVLSNFDNIAGIFKAAFVYEKMNEGEAKDSVRKKLENKWNQLRFEDSKRIIKPKYEAAMLLLQ' A
#
# COMPACT_ATOMS: atom_id res chain seq x y z
N GLU A 1 -21.96 -3.59 -1.18
CA GLU A 1 -21.42 -2.25 -0.87
C GLU A 1 -22.03 -1.26 -1.85
N SER A 2 -22.40 -0.06 -1.38
CA SER A 2 -22.84 1.02 -2.25
C SER A 2 -21.67 1.54 -3.11
N ILE A 3 -21.97 2.38 -4.10
CA ILE A 3 -20.90 3.01 -4.90
C ILE A 3 -20.08 3.98 -4.05
N GLU A 4 -20.71 4.69 -3.12
CA GLU A 4 -20.09 5.61 -2.18
C GLU A 4 -19.17 4.88 -1.21
N GLU A 5 -19.60 3.75 -0.67
CA GLU A 5 -18.76 2.90 0.19
C GLU A 5 -17.49 2.45 -0.54
N GLN A 6 -17.63 2.06 -1.81
CA GLN A 6 -16.49 1.67 -2.63
C GLN A 6 -15.53 2.83 -2.91
N ILE A 7 -16.05 4.03 -3.20
CA ILE A 7 -15.24 5.24 -3.41
C ILE A 7 -14.46 5.59 -2.14
N VAL A 8 -15.11 5.54 -0.97
CA VAL A 8 -14.46 5.85 0.32
C VAL A 8 -13.39 4.80 0.65
N ALA A 9 -13.68 3.52 0.46
CA ALA A 9 -12.71 2.45 0.66
C ALA A 9 -11.50 2.60 -0.26
N GLU A 10 -11.70 3.05 -1.51
CA GLU A 10 -10.61 3.23 -2.45
C GLU A 10 -9.73 4.42 -2.11
N ALA A 11 -10.32 5.53 -1.65
CA ALA A 11 -9.56 6.68 -1.15
C ALA A 11 -8.64 6.30 0.03
N ASP A 12 -9.09 5.44 0.95
CA ASP A 12 -8.25 4.90 2.02
C ASP A 12 -7.05 4.12 1.45
N VAL A 13 -7.31 3.22 0.49
CA VAL A 13 -6.27 2.42 -0.16
C VAL A 13 -5.22 3.31 -0.83
N LEU A 14 -5.63 4.34 -1.56
CA LEU A 14 -4.72 5.27 -2.23
C LEU A 14 -3.81 6.01 -1.25
N SER A 15 -4.35 6.46 -0.10
CA SER A 15 -3.58 7.19 0.91
C SER A 15 -2.44 6.38 1.55
N ASN A 16 -2.53 5.05 1.52
CA ASN A 16 -1.48 4.18 2.07
C ASN A 16 -0.15 4.32 1.29
N PHE A 17 -0.22 4.59 -0.01
CA PHE A 17 0.96 4.75 -0.86
C PHE A 17 1.71 6.06 -0.62
N ASP A 18 1.07 7.05 0.01
CA ASP A 18 1.72 8.30 0.43
C ASP A 18 2.44 8.17 1.78
N ASN A 19 2.17 7.11 2.53
CA ASN A 19 2.71 6.91 3.88
C ASN A 19 3.54 5.62 4.02
N ILE A 20 4.38 5.33 3.04
CA ILE A 20 5.27 4.15 3.06
C ILE A 20 6.17 4.14 4.31
N ALA A 21 6.70 5.31 4.71
CA ALA A 21 7.53 5.43 5.90
C ALA A 21 6.77 5.06 7.19
N GLY A 22 5.50 5.44 7.31
CA GLY A 22 4.65 5.06 8.43
C GLY A 22 4.38 3.55 8.48
N ILE A 23 4.19 2.92 7.32
CA ILE A 23 4.02 1.46 7.24
C ILE A 23 5.30 0.73 7.67
N PHE A 24 6.46 1.22 7.23
CA PHE A 24 7.75 0.69 7.66
C PHE A 24 7.97 0.82 9.16
N LYS A 25 7.67 2.00 9.72
CA LYS A 25 7.76 2.23 11.17
C LYS A 25 6.87 1.24 11.92
N ALA A 26 5.68 0.93 11.41
CA ALA A 26 4.79 -0.02 12.05
C ALA A 26 5.40 -1.43 12.10
N ALA A 27 5.87 -1.94 10.98
CA ALA A 27 6.49 -3.26 10.89
C ALA A 27 7.76 -3.36 11.77
N PHE A 28 8.68 -2.39 11.63
CA PHE A 28 9.97 -2.45 12.30
C PHE A 28 9.89 -2.13 13.80
N VAL A 29 9.17 -1.07 14.19
CA VAL A 29 9.19 -0.56 15.58
C VAL A 29 8.10 -1.19 16.43
N TYR A 30 6.89 -1.32 15.90
CA TYR A 30 5.72 -1.76 16.69
C TYR A 30 5.52 -3.27 16.59
N GLU A 31 5.73 -3.87 15.41
CA GLU A 31 5.64 -5.31 15.20
C GLU A 31 6.97 -6.05 15.48
N LYS A 32 8.04 -5.31 15.81
CA LYS A 32 9.37 -5.84 16.20
C LYS A 32 10.03 -6.73 15.14
N MET A 33 9.68 -6.53 13.88
CA MET A 33 10.33 -7.20 12.76
C MET A 33 11.76 -6.68 12.57
N ASN A 34 12.65 -7.54 12.09
CA ASN A 34 13.95 -7.08 11.60
C ASN A 34 13.78 -6.32 10.26
N GLU A 35 14.87 -5.73 9.75
CA GLU A 35 14.83 -4.91 8.53
C GLU A 35 14.30 -5.68 7.31
N GLY A 36 14.74 -6.93 7.11
CA GLY A 36 14.31 -7.78 6.00
C GLY A 36 12.83 -8.16 6.11
N GLU A 37 12.40 -8.61 7.28
CA GLU A 37 11.00 -8.92 7.56
C GLU A 37 10.09 -7.71 7.38
N ALA A 38 10.53 -6.53 7.83
CA ALA A 38 9.79 -5.30 7.66
C ALA A 38 9.67 -4.91 6.19
N LYS A 39 10.75 -5.05 5.39
CA LYS A 39 10.74 -4.83 3.94
C LYS A 39 9.70 -5.72 3.25
N ASP A 40 9.73 -7.02 3.56
CA ASP A 40 8.80 -8.01 2.99
C ASP A 40 7.34 -7.73 3.42
N SER A 41 7.14 -7.36 4.68
CA SER A 41 5.83 -6.98 5.23
C SER A 41 5.25 -5.75 4.52
N VAL A 42 6.06 -4.70 4.33
CA VAL A 42 5.65 -3.49 3.61
C VAL A 42 5.33 -3.80 2.15
N ARG A 43 6.20 -4.56 1.45
CA ARG A 43 5.96 -4.97 0.06
C ARG A 43 4.62 -5.67 -0.07
N LYS A 44 4.41 -6.73 0.73
CA LYS A 44 3.18 -7.52 0.71
C LYS A 44 1.94 -6.69 1.05
N LYS A 45 2.05 -5.74 1.98
CA LYS A 45 0.95 -4.83 2.33
C LYS A 45 0.57 -3.92 1.15
N LEU A 46 1.55 -3.37 0.44
CA LEU A 46 1.31 -2.52 -0.73
C LEU A 46 0.76 -3.32 -1.93
N GLU A 47 1.23 -4.55 -2.16
CA GLU A 47 0.65 -5.48 -3.14
C GLU A 47 -0.83 -5.77 -2.83
N ASN A 48 -1.15 -6.05 -1.57
CA ASN A 48 -2.53 -6.28 -1.14
C ASN A 48 -3.41 -5.04 -1.37
N LYS A 49 -2.88 -3.84 -1.05
CA LYS A 49 -3.58 -2.57 -1.28
C LYS A 49 -3.82 -2.32 -2.77
N TRP A 50 -2.83 -2.58 -3.64
CA TRP A 50 -3.00 -2.51 -5.08
C TRP A 50 -4.11 -3.45 -5.59
N ASN A 51 -4.13 -4.69 -5.10
CA ASN A 51 -5.14 -5.70 -5.48
C ASN A 51 -6.55 -5.37 -4.96
N GLN A 52 -6.69 -4.50 -3.96
CA GLN A 52 -7.98 -4.03 -3.44
C GLN A 52 -8.62 -2.96 -4.32
N LEU A 53 -7.86 -2.28 -5.19
CA LEU A 53 -8.38 -1.24 -6.08
C LEU A 53 -9.33 -1.85 -7.11
N ARG A 54 -10.52 -1.27 -7.22
CA ARG A 54 -11.60 -1.76 -8.08
C ARG A 54 -11.77 -0.90 -9.33
N PHE A 55 -11.44 0.38 -9.23
CA PHE A 55 -11.58 1.33 -10.32
C PHE A 55 -10.25 1.47 -11.08
N GLU A 56 -10.32 1.36 -12.40
CA GLU A 56 -9.14 1.45 -13.26
C GLU A 56 -8.48 2.83 -13.22
N ASP A 57 -9.26 3.90 -13.00
CA ASP A 57 -8.72 5.24 -12.82
C ASP A 57 -7.84 5.34 -11.57
N SER A 58 -8.25 4.72 -10.46
CA SER A 58 -7.47 4.68 -9.22
C SER A 58 -6.17 3.90 -9.38
N LYS A 59 -6.22 2.75 -10.08
CA LYS A 59 -5.01 2.03 -10.49
C LYS A 59 -4.09 2.88 -11.33
N ARG A 60 -4.62 3.58 -12.35
CA ARG A 60 -3.81 4.46 -13.22
C ARG A 60 -3.13 5.57 -12.44
N ILE A 61 -3.83 6.20 -11.50
CA ILE A 61 -3.30 7.28 -10.66
C ILE A 61 -2.14 6.78 -9.78
N ILE A 62 -2.30 5.61 -9.17
CA ILE A 62 -1.33 5.12 -8.17
C ILE A 62 -0.21 4.24 -8.76
N LYS A 63 -0.38 3.74 -9.98
CA LYS A 63 0.56 2.83 -10.66
C LYS A 63 2.02 3.29 -10.58
N PRO A 64 2.39 4.56 -10.84
CA PRO A 64 3.79 4.98 -10.75
C PRO A 64 4.39 4.81 -9.35
N LYS A 65 3.59 5.08 -8.30
CA LYS A 65 4.02 4.92 -6.90
C LYS A 65 4.12 3.45 -6.52
N TYR A 66 3.16 2.64 -6.95
CA TYR A 66 3.17 1.20 -6.76
C TYR A 66 4.41 0.56 -7.40
N GLU A 67 4.68 0.85 -8.68
CA GLU A 67 5.83 0.31 -9.41
C GLU A 67 7.16 0.74 -8.76
N ALA A 68 7.29 2.01 -8.37
CA ALA A 68 8.46 2.50 -7.65
C ALA A 68 8.65 1.78 -6.32
N ALA A 69 7.58 1.57 -5.55
CA ALA A 69 7.63 0.84 -4.29
C ALA A 69 8.08 -0.61 -4.51
N MET A 70 7.53 -1.31 -5.50
CA MET A 70 7.93 -2.70 -5.80
C MET A 70 9.39 -2.79 -6.25
N LEU A 71 9.86 -1.82 -7.03
CA LEU A 71 11.25 -1.74 -7.48
C LEU A 71 12.23 -1.51 -6.31
N LEU A 72 11.85 -0.69 -5.33
CA LEU A 72 12.68 -0.40 -4.16
C LEU A 72 12.63 -1.51 -3.09
N LEU A 73 11.55 -2.30 -3.07
CA LEU A 73 11.28 -3.32 -2.05
C LEU A 73 11.52 -4.76 -2.52
N GLN A 74 12.04 -4.95 -3.73
CA GLN A 74 12.55 -6.24 -4.20
C GLN A 74 13.65 -6.76 -3.27
#